data_AF-A0A8B7QSM1-F1
#
_entry.id   AF-A0A8B7QSM1-F1
#
_cell.length_a   1.000
_cell.length_b   1.000
_cell.length_c   1.000
_cell.angle_alpha   90.00
_cell.angle_beta   90.00
_cell.angle_gamma   90.00
#
_symmetry.space_group_name_H-M   'P 1'
#
loop_
_entity.id
_entity.type
_entity.pdbx_description
1 polymer ?
#
loop_
_entity_poly.entity_id
_entity_poly.type
_entity_poly.pdbx_seq_one_letter_code
_entity_poly.pdbx_strand_id
1 'polypeptide(L)'
;MVHGYKGVTFQNWAKTYGCCPEMYYQPTSVEEIREVLALARQQNKRVKVVGGGHSPSDIACTDGFMIHMGKMNRVLQVDTEKKQVTVEAGILLADLNPQLDKHGLALSNLGAVSDVTAAGVIGSGTHNTGLKHGILSTQVLDNLDSHLKKSEYFRFLWFPHSENVSVIYQDHTNKPPSSSANWFWDYAVGFYLLEFLLWISTFLPGLVGWINCFFFWLLFARKKESSNLSYKIFTYECRFKQHVQDWAIPRHMDTGVPVCSPTEMPAPGNEACCIWLLPQAHNCTRKDFEKMYPAFPKFCAIREKLDPTGMFLNAYLEKVFY
;
A
#
# COMPACT_ATOMS: atom_id res chain seq x y z
N MET A 1 -28.89 -14.93 6.70
CA MET A 1 -28.33 -15.55 5.48
C MET A 1 -27.97 -14.48 4.48
N VAL A 2 -26.73 -14.01 4.56
CA VAL A 2 -26.02 -13.18 3.60
C VAL A 2 -26.09 -13.77 2.19
N HIS A 3 -26.33 -12.92 1.18
CA HIS A 3 -26.38 -13.35 -0.21
C HIS A 3 -24.97 -13.49 -0.80
N GLY A 4 -24.70 -14.62 -1.46
CA GLY A 4 -23.43 -14.93 -2.10
C GLY A 4 -23.59 -15.20 -3.59
N TYR A 5 -22.68 -14.67 -4.39
CA TYR A 5 -22.67 -14.73 -5.84
C TYR A 5 -21.72 -15.83 -6.33
N LYS A 6 -22.09 -16.55 -7.41
CA LYS A 6 -21.25 -17.55 -8.08
C LYS A 6 -20.77 -17.03 -9.44
N GLY A 7 -19.66 -17.59 -9.94
CA GLY A 7 -19.12 -17.26 -11.26
C GLY A 7 -18.50 -15.87 -11.36
N VAL A 8 -18.17 -15.24 -10.23
CA VAL A 8 -17.46 -13.96 -10.18
C VAL A 8 -15.98 -14.20 -10.47
N THR A 9 -15.41 -13.47 -11.43
CA THR A 9 -13.96 -13.42 -11.65
C THR A 9 -13.38 -12.17 -10.98
N PHE A 10 -12.43 -12.36 -10.07
CA PHE A 10 -11.60 -11.29 -9.52
C PHE A 10 -10.36 -11.08 -10.41
N GLN A 11 -9.98 -9.82 -10.60
CA GLN A 11 -8.66 -9.39 -11.08
C GLN A 11 -8.14 -8.30 -10.15
N ASN A 12 -6.84 -8.30 -9.86
CA ASN A 12 -6.19 -7.19 -9.18
C ASN A 12 -6.14 -5.94 -10.09
N TRP A 13 -5.91 -4.77 -9.50
CA TRP A 13 -5.94 -3.49 -10.23
C TRP A 13 -4.98 -3.43 -11.44
N ALA A 14 -3.79 -4.03 -11.30
CA ALA A 14 -2.80 -4.13 -12.37
C ALA A 14 -3.14 -5.16 -13.46
N LYS A 15 -4.16 -6.01 -13.24
CA LYS A 15 -4.54 -7.18 -14.06
C LYS A 15 -3.44 -8.25 -14.21
N THR A 16 -2.49 -8.29 -13.28
CA THR A 16 -1.41 -9.29 -13.25
C THR A 16 -1.82 -10.59 -12.56
N TYR A 17 -2.80 -10.53 -11.64
CA TYR A 17 -3.32 -11.68 -10.90
C TYR A 17 -4.85 -11.67 -10.87
N GLY A 18 -5.45 -12.85 -10.88
CA GLY A 18 -6.90 -13.04 -10.80
C GLY A 18 -7.27 -14.45 -10.39
N CYS A 19 -8.54 -14.66 -10.03
CA CYS A 19 -9.09 -15.94 -9.64
C CYS A 19 -10.61 -15.97 -9.80
N CYS A 20 -11.20 -17.16 -9.72
CA CYS A 20 -12.64 -17.36 -9.68
C CYS A 20 -13.02 -18.03 -8.34
N PRO A 21 -13.34 -17.26 -7.29
CA PRO A 21 -13.82 -17.84 -6.04
C PRO A 21 -15.16 -18.59 -6.26
N GLU A 22 -15.30 -19.73 -5.58
CA GLU A 22 -16.53 -20.55 -5.57
C GLU A 22 -17.75 -19.74 -5.12
N MET A 23 -17.56 -18.85 -4.13
CA MET A 23 -18.57 -17.91 -3.65
C MET A 23 -17.94 -16.54 -3.37
N TYR A 24 -18.56 -15.48 -3.87
CA TYR A 24 -18.19 -14.09 -3.61
C TYR A 24 -19.29 -13.41 -2.78
N TYR A 25 -18.92 -12.68 -1.73
CA TYR A 25 -19.84 -12.03 -0.78
C TYR A 25 -19.55 -10.54 -0.65
N GLN A 26 -20.60 -9.75 -0.45
CA GLN A 26 -20.51 -8.31 -0.21
C GLN A 26 -21.34 -7.94 1.04
N PRO A 27 -20.84 -8.27 2.24
CA PRO A 27 -21.54 -8.02 3.50
C PRO A 27 -21.65 -6.51 3.78
N THR A 28 -22.71 -6.17 4.49
CA THR A 28 -23.07 -4.82 4.96
C THR A 28 -22.94 -4.67 6.48
N SER A 29 -22.77 -5.78 7.21
CA SER A 29 -22.62 -5.78 8.67
C SER A 29 -21.67 -6.88 9.18
N VAL A 30 -21.31 -6.80 10.47
CA VAL A 30 -20.46 -7.77 11.15
C VAL A 30 -21.15 -9.13 11.27
N GLU A 31 -22.48 -9.13 11.40
CA GLU A 31 -23.32 -10.33 11.48
C GLU A 31 -23.27 -11.11 10.16
N GLU A 32 -23.36 -10.43 9.02
CA GLU A 32 -23.20 -11.06 7.70
C GLU A 32 -21.80 -11.66 7.51
N ILE A 33 -20.74 -10.98 7.98
CA ILE A 33 -19.38 -11.55 8.00
C ILE A 33 -19.34 -12.82 8.86
N ARG A 34 -19.95 -12.79 10.06
CA ARG A 34 -20.01 -13.97 10.94
C ARG A 34 -20.75 -15.14 10.30
N GLU A 35 -21.80 -14.88 9.53
CA GLU A 35 -22.48 -15.92 8.73
C GLU A 35 -21.56 -16.49 7.63
N VAL A 36 -20.86 -15.67 6.84
CA VAL A 36 -19.92 -16.17 5.82
C VAL A 36 -18.83 -17.05 6.46
N LEU A 37 -18.24 -16.59 7.56
CA LEU A 37 -17.15 -17.32 8.24
C LEU A 37 -17.64 -18.62 8.90
N ALA A 38 -18.88 -18.65 9.42
CA ALA A 38 -19.49 -19.88 9.93
C ALA A 38 -19.75 -20.89 8.80
N LEU A 39 -20.29 -20.42 7.66
CA LEU A 39 -20.55 -21.25 6.48
C LEU A 39 -19.24 -21.79 5.87
N ALA A 40 -18.21 -20.95 5.76
CA ALA A 40 -16.89 -21.35 5.29
C ALA A 40 -16.29 -22.46 6.17
N ARG A 41 -16.36 -22.30 7.50
CA ARG A 41 -15.91 -23.33 8.45
C ARG A 41 -16.70 -24.63 8.33
N GLN A 42 -18.02 -24.55 8.17
CA GLN A 42 -18.88 -25.74 8.00
C GLN A 42 -18.56 -26.49 6.70
N GLN A 43 -18.19 -25.79 5.63
CA GLN A 43 -17.87 -26.36 4.31
C GLN A 43 -16.36 -26.61 4.10
N ASN A 44 -15.53 -26.42 5.13
CA ASN A 44 -14.06 -26.47 5.08
C ASN A 44 -13.44 -25.63 3.94
N LYS A 45 -13.97 -24.40 3.74
CA LYS A 45 -13.54 -23.45 2.71
C LYS A 45 -12.58 -22.42 3.30
N ARG A 46 -11.55 -22.08 2.52
CA ARG A 46 -10.71 -20.91 2.78
C ARG A 46 -11.44 -19.63 2.42
N VAL A 47 -11.07 -18.53 3.07
CA VAL A 47 -11.70 -17.21 2.97
C VAL A 47 -10.64 -16.15 2.71
N LYS A 48 -10.78 -15.37 1.64
CA LYS A 48 -9.94 -14.18 1.41
C LYS A 48 -10.79 -12.92 1.44
N VAL A 49 -10.28 -11.91 2.12
CA VAL A 49 -10.90 -10.58 2.23
C VAL A 49 -10.23 -9.64 1.24
N VAL A 50 -11.02 -8.85 0.53
CA VAL A 50 -10.53 -7.94 -0.52
C VAL A 50 -11.15 -6.54 -0.40
N GLY A 51 -10.31 -5.52 -0.55
CA GLY A 51 -10.70 -4.11 -0.71
C GLY A 51 -10.63 -3.69 -2.19
N GLY A 52 -10.05 -2.54 -2.49
CA GLY A 52 -9.86 -2.03 -3.87
C GLY A 52 -8.93 -2.85 -4.78
N GLY A 53 -8.44 -4.03 -4.36
CA GLY A 53 -7.69 -4.94 -5.24
C GLY A 53 -6.30 -4.46 -5.70
N HIS A 54 -5.72 -3.43 -5.07
CA HIS A 54 -4.44 -2.83 -5.49
C HIS A 54 -3.17 -3.64 -5.19
N SER A 55 -3.27 -4.78 -4.50
CA SER A 55 -2.11 -5.66 -4.24
C SER A 55 -1.49 -6.15 -5.55
N PRO A 56 -0.16 -6.00 -5.76
CA PRO A 56 0.49 -6.46 -6.98
C PRO A 56 0.73 -7.97 -7.03
N SER A 57 0.39 -8.73 -5.98
CA SER A 57 0.45 -10.20 -5.90
C SER A 57 -0.93 -10.88 -5.79
N ASP A 58 -0.96 -12.21 -5.83
CA ASP A 58 -2.11 -13.07 -5.59
C ASP A 58 -2.51 -13.21 -4.10
N ILE A 59 -1.99 -12.35 -3.20
CA ILE A 59 -2.35 -12.35 -1.77
C ILE A 59 -3.86 -12.26 -1.49
N ALA A 60 -4.65 -11.72 -2.43
CA ALA A 60 -6.11 -11.65 -2.38
C ALA A 60 -6.84 -12.83 -3.06
N CYS A 61 -6.15 -13.67 -3.84
CA CYS A 61 -6.75 -14.69 -4.68
C CYS A 61 -7.17 -15.95 -3.91
N THR A 62 -8.30 -16.56 -4.29
CA THR A 62 -8.76 -17.86 -3.78
C THR A 62 -9.70 -18.55 -4.77
N ASP A 63 -9.70 -19.87 -4.68
CA ASP A 63 -10.69 -20.82 -5.17
C ASP A 63 -11.94 -20.93 -4.26
N GLY A 64 -11.78 -20.66 -2.96
CA GLY A 64 -12.83 -20.74 -1.95
C GLY A 64 -13.73 -19.49 -1.89
N PHE A 65 -13.93 -18.94 -0.69
CA PHE A 65 -14.84 -17.83 -0.44
C PHE A 65 -14.12 -16.49 -0.48
N MET A 66 -14.66 -15.51 -1.21
CA MET A 66 -14.14 -14.14 -1.26
C MET A 66 -15.11 -13.16 -0.60
N ILE A 67 -14.63 -12.33 0.32
CA ILE A 67 -15.41 -11.28 0.99
C ILE A 67 -14.90 -9.91 0.51
N HIS A 68 -15.72 -9.16 -0.20
CA HIS A 68 -15.39 -7.80 -0.64
C HIS A 68 -15.99 -6.74 0.30
N MET A 69 -15.12 -5.97 0.94
CA MET A 69 -15.48 -5.09 2.07
C MET A 69 -16.16 -3.77 1.69
N GLY A 70 -16.24 -3.41 0.41
CA GLY A 70 -16.65 -2.07 -0.03
C GLY A 70 -18.09 -1.62 0.28
N LYS A 71 -18.92 -2.44 0.93
CA LYS A 71 -20.22 -2.03 1.50
C LYS A 71 -20.19 -1.74 3.01
N MET A 72 -19.08 -2.05 3.67
CA MET A 72 -18.77 -1.65 5.05
C MET A 72 -17.73 -0.54 4.99
N ASN A 73 -18.17 0.65 4.55
CA ASN A 73 -17.35 1.80 4.20
C ASN A 73 -17.74 3.10 4.92
N ARG A 74 -18.51 3.03 6.02
CA ARG A 74 -18.98 4.22 6.74
C ARG A 74 -17.94 4.77 7.73
N VAL A 75 -17.97 6.08 7.94
CA VAL A 75 -17.43 6.70 9.17
C VAL A 75 -18.47 6.52 10.27
N LEU A 76 -18.06 6.00 11.42
CA LEU A 76 -18.93 5.65 12.55
C LEU A 76 -18.86 6.70 13.67
N GLN A 77 -17.67 7.26 13.93
CA GLN A 77 -17.44 8.30 14.93
C GLN A 77 -16.25 9.17 14.54
N VAL A 78 -16.31 10.46 14.86
CA VAL A 78 -15.17 11.39 14.80
C VAL A 78 -15.04 12.06 16.17
N ASP A 79 -13.84 12.02 16.75
CA ASP A 79 -13.50 12.68 18.00
C ASP A 79 -12.39 13.70 17.72
N THR A 80 -12.77 14.97 17.59
CA THR A 80 -11.87 16.07 17.23
C THR A 80 -10.92 16.47 18.35
N GLU A 81 -11.28 16.21 19.61
CA GLU A 81 -10.43 16.52 20.77
C GLU A 81 -9.28 15.53 20.87
N LYS A 82 -9.58 14.22 20.76
CA LYS A 82 -8.58 13.15 20.76
C LYS A 82 -7.92 12.95 19.38
N LYS A 83 -8.44 13.61 18.35
CA LYS A 83 -8.04 13.46 16.92
C LYS A 83 -8.16 12.02 16.44
N GLN A 84 -9.23 11.34 16.86
CA GLN A 84 -9.51 9.93 16.54
C GLN A 84 -10.72 9.81 15.61
N VAL A 85 -10.70 8.77 14.78
CA VAL A 85 -11.81 8.43 13.88
C VAL A 85 -12.06 6.93 13.97
N THR A 86 -13.34 6.54 14.04
CA THR A 86 -13.77 5.15 13.95
C THR A 86 -14.48 4.96 12.62
N VAL A 87 -14.03 3.98 11.84
CA VAL A 87 -14.52 3.71 10.49
C VAL A 87 -14.72 2.22 10.29
N GLU A 88 -15.57 1.87 9.33
CA GLU A 88 -15.66 0.50 8.84
C GLU A 88 -14.46 0.15 7.95
N ALA A 89 -14.00 -1.10 8.04
CA ALA A 89 -12.75 -1.59 7.47
C ALA A 89 -12.61 -1.40 5.93
N GLY A 90 -13.72 -1.31 5.21
CA GLY A 90 -13.80 -1.18 3.76
C GLY A 90 -13.90 0.25 3.22
N ILE A 91 -13.80 1.29 4.05
CA ILE A 91 -13.73 2.68 3.55
C ILE A 91 -12.43 2.91 2.77
N LEU A 92 -12.50 3.52 1.59
CA LEU A 92 -11.31 3.91 0.83
C LEU A 92 -10.68 5.16 1.45
N LEU A 93 -9.35 5.33 1.34
CA LEU A 93 -8.73 6.59 1.73
C LEU A 93 -9.24 7.78 0.87
N ALA A 94 -9.65 7.52 -0.37
CA ALA A 94 -10.35 8.46 -1.24
C ALA A 94 -11.64 9.03 -0.60
N ASP A 95 -12.42 8.18 0.08
CA ASP A 95 -13.67 8.57 0.76
C ASP A 95 -13.42 9.16 2.15
N LEU A 96 -12.46 8.60 2.89
CA LEU A 96 -12.15 8.99 4.28
C LEU A 96 -11.51 10.38 4.35
N ASN A 97 -10.57 10.69 3.46
CA ASN A 97 -9.81 11.94 3.54
C ASN A 97 -10.71 13.20 3.44
N PRO A 98 -11.67 13.32 2.51
CA PRO A 98 -12.63 14.44 2.47
C PRO A 98 -13.63 14.46 3.62
N GLN A 99 -13.77 13.39 4.41
CA GLN A 99 -14.58 13.41 5.63
C GLN A 99 -13.79 14.00 6.79
N LEU A 100 -12.52 13.60 6.97
CA LEU A 100 -11.62 14.15 7.99
C LEU A 100 -11.40 15.66 7.81
N ASP A 101 -11.25 16.10 6.56
CA ASP A 101 -11.11 17.49 6.13
C ASP A 101 -12.21 18.42 6.72
N LYS A 102 -13.47 17.96 6.70
CA LYS A 102 -14.63 18.69 7.27
C LYS A 102 -14.56 18.88 8.78
N HIS A 103 -13.75 18.08 9.47
CA HIS A 103 -13.53 18.14 10.91
C HIS A 103 -12.17 18.77 11.27
N GLY A 104 -11.43 19.33 10.30
CA GLY A 104 -10.09 19.88 10.51
C GLY A 104 -9.03 18.82 10.81
N LEU A 105 -9.28 17.55 10.45
CA LEU A 105 -8.40 16.42 10.68
C LEU A 105 -7.77 15.94 9.37
N ALA A 106 -6.63 15.24 9.50
CA ALA A 106 -6.00 14.51 8.41
C ALA A 106 -5.27 13.28 8.97
N LEU A 107 -5.06 12.27 8.13
CA LEU A 107 -4.15 11.16 8.45
C LEU A 107 -2.70 11.66 8.37
N SER A 108 -1.90 11.37 9.40
CA SER A 108 -0.51 11.82 9.53
C SER A 108 0.47 11.06 8.63
N ASN A 109 0.08 9.87 8.15
CA ASN A 109 0.76 9.17 7.08
C ASN A 109 -0.27 8.56 6.10
N LEU A 110 0.01 8.62 4.80
CA LEU A 110 -0.93 8.27 3.71
C LEU A 110 -0.23 7.51 2.61
N GLY A 111 -0.73 6.32 2.25
CA GLY A 111 -0.24 5.62 1.05
C GLY A 111 -0.34 6.50 -0.21
N ALA A 112 0.59 6.32 -1.16
CA ALA A 112 0.63 7.12 -2.38
C ALA A 112 -0.65 7.03 -3.24
N VAL A 113 -1.38 5.92 -3.12
CA VAL A 113 -2.66 5.64 -3.80
C VAL A 113 -3.80 5.81 -2.80
N SER A 114 -4.89 6.47 -3.21
CA SER A 114 -6.09 6.72 -2.40
C SER A 114 -7.09 5.56 -2.39
N ASP A 115 -7.04 4.70 -3.41
CA ASP A 115 -8.11 3.75 -3.75
C ASP A 115 -7.95 2.40 -3.01
N VAL A 116 -7.33 2.48 -1.83
CA VAL A 116 -7.05 1.40 -0.90
C VAL A 116 -7.93 1.53 0.33
N THR A 117 -8.48 0.41 0.80
CA THR A 117 -9.34 0.35 1.98
C THR A 117 -8.54 0.52 3.27
N ALA A 118 -9.09 1.18 4.30
CA ALA A 118 -8.43 1.42 5.59
C ALA A 118 -7.80 0.16 6.22
N ALA A 119 -8.54 -0.96 6.28
CA ALA A 119 -7.98 -2.22 6.80
C ALA A 119 -6.96 -2.87 5.85
N GLY A 120 -7.04 -2.58 4.55
CA GLY A 120 -6.03 -2.96 3.56
C GLY A 120 -4.70 -2.27 3.86
N VAL A 121 -4.70 -0.94 3.98
CA VAL A 121 -3.52 -0.11 4.29
C VAL A 121 -2.81 -0.59 5.56
N ILE A 122 -3.58 -0.92 6.61
CA ILE A 122 -3.07 -1.48 7.87
C ILE A 122 -2.46 -2.88 7.64
N GLY A 123 -3.17 -3.77 6.94
CA GLY A 123 -2.75 -5.15 6.69
C GLY A 123 -1.57 -5.31 5.72
N SER A 124 -1.35 -4.34 4.83
CA SER A 124 -0.23 -4.30 3.87
C SER A 124 0.92 -3.37 4.28
N GLY A 125 0.95 -2.89 5.53
CA GLY A 125 2.02 -2.01 6.06
C GLY A 125 2.20 -0.71 5.28
N THR A 126 1.14 -0.24 4.61
CA THR A 126 1.21 0.86 3.64
C THR A 126 1.47 2.21 4.31
N HIS A 127 2.33 3.01 3.69
CA HIS A 127 2.89 4.24 4.25
C HIS A 127 3.30 5.23 3.15
N ASN A 128 3.61 6.46 3.56
CA ASN A 128 4.39 7.43 2.79
C ASN A 128 5.79 7.60 3.40
N THR A 129 6.60 8.39 2.72
CA THR A 129 7.90 8.87 3.20
C THR A 129 7.74 9.99 4.24
N GLY A 130 7.84 9.68 5.53
CA GLY A 130 7.78 10.68 6.60
C GLY A 130 8.58 10.29 7.84
N LEU A 131 9.39 11.21 8.39
CA LEU A 131 10.38 10.84 9.41
C LEU A 131 9.75 10.49 10.76
N LYS A 132 8.92 11.41 11.26
CA LYS A 132 8.14 11.30 12.50
C LYS A 132 6.86 10.47 12.28
N HIS A 133 6.75 9.86 11.10
CA HIS A 133 5.53 9.34 10.51
C HIS A 133 5.83 8.02 9.81
N GLY A 134 6.21 7.01 10.61
CA GLY A 134 6.33 5.62 10.16
C GLY A 134 5.00 5.04 9.67
N ILE A 135 5.00 3.74 9.38
CA ILE A 135 3.81 3.04 8.88
C ILE A 135 2.67 3.12 9.90
N LEU A 136 1.40 2.99 9.48
CA LEU A 136 0.24 3.12 10.40
C LEU A 136 0.27 2.16 11.62
N SER A 137 1.13 1.13 11.59
CA SER A 137 1.31 0.14 12.65
C SER A 137 2.63 0.21 13.45
N THR A 138 3.70 0.90 13.01
CA THR A 138 5.02 0.98 13.72
C THR A 138 5.87 2.19 13.29
N GLN A 139 6.84 2.64 14.12
CA GLN A 139 7.50 3.93 13.92
C GLN A 139 8.99 4.00 14.35
N VAL A 140 9.81 4.75 13.57
CA VAL A 140 11.09 5.51 13.80
C VAL A 140 12.53 4.99 13.45
N LEU A 141 13.59 5.43 14.17
CA LEU A 141 15.00 5.70 13.77
C LEU A 141 15.93 4.47 13.48
N ASP A 142 17.25 4.57 13.16
CA ASP A 142 18.16 5.65 12.68
C ASP A 142 19.22 5.02 11.72
N ASN A 143 19.96 5.68 10.78
CA ASN A 143 20.23 7.08 10.40
C ASN A 143 19.81 7.39 8.91
N LEU A 144 19.59 8.66 8.53
CA LEU A 144 19.26 9.20 7.17
C LEU A 144 19.23 10.76 7.16
N ASP A 145 19.74 11.41 8.20
CA ASP A 145 19.15 12.64 8.76
C ASP A 145 19.49 13.95 8.06
N SER A 146 20.47 13.96 7.15
CA SER A 146 20.88 15.17 6.42
C SER A 146 19.77 15.71 5.51
N HIS A 147 19.06 14.83 4.81
CA HIS A 147 17.97 15.21 3.91
C HIS A 147 16.64 15.42 4.63
N LEU A 148 16.42 14.71 5.74
CA LEU A 148 15.18 14.73 6.51
C LEU A 148 15.11 15.91 7.51
N LYS A 149 16.25 16.44 7.97
CA LYS A 149 16.30 17.72 8.71
C LYS A 149 15.83 18.93 7.90
N LYS A 150 15.69 18.79 6.57
CA LYS A 150 15.23 19.83 5.64
C LYS A 150 13.71 19.80 5.38
N SER A 151 13.06 18.65 5.57
CA SER A 151 11.64 18.46 5.26
C SER A 151 11.10 17.24 5.98
N GLU A 152 9.91 17.36 6.58
CA GLU A 152 9.28 16.32 7.39
C GLU A 152 8.86 15.08 6.60
N TYR A 153 8.54 15.27 5.31
CA TYR A 153 8.22 14.23 4.35
C TYR A 153 9.08 14.38 3.09
N PHE A 154 9.93 13.38 2.82
CA PHE A 154 10.95 13.42 1.76
C PHE A 154 10.85 12.22 0.83
N ARG A 155 10.47 12.45 -0.43
CA ARG A 155 10.43 11.41 -1.47
C ARG A 155 11.43 11.74 -2.57
N PHE A 156 11.99 10.72 -3.20
CA PHE A 156 12.66 10.85 -4.48
C PHE A 156 12.10 9.84 -5.49
N LEU A 157 12.07 10.21 -6.76
CA LEU A 157 11.59 9.40 -7.88
C LEU A 157 12.68 9.36 -8.96
N TRP A 158 13.26 8.18 -9.19
CA TRP A 158 14.24 7.96 -10.26
C TRP A 158 13.54 7.44 -11.52
N PHE A 159 13.93 7.98 -12.67
CA PHE A 159 13.45 7.52 -13.97
C PHE A 159 14.54 6.67 -14.65
N PRO A 160 14.28 5.38 -14.93
CA PRO A 160 15.29 4.49 -15.51
C PRO A 160 15.89 5.06 -16.81
N HIS A 161 17.19 4.85 -17.00
CA HIS A 161 18.03 5.42 -18.07
C HIS A 161 18.33 6.93 -17.96
N SER A 162 17.75 7.66 -17.00
CA SER A 162 18.18 9.03 -16.69
C SER A 162 19.18 9.05 -15.53
N GLU A 163 20.18 9.92 -15.61
CA GLU A 163 21.14 10.20 -14.52
C GLU A 163 20.55 11.11 -13.42
N ASN A 164 19.27 11.50 -13.55
CA ASN A 164 18.63 12.51 -12.73
C ASN A 164 17.50 11.90 -11.88
N VAL A 165 17.22 12.55 -10.75
CA VAL A 165 16.21 12.10 -9.79
C VAL A 165 15.29 13.27 -9.43
N SER A 166 13.99 13.06 -9.51
CA SER A 166 12.99 14.04 -9.08
C SER A 166 12.86 13.99 -7.56
N VAL A 167 13.41 14.98 -6.87
CA VAL A 167 13.34 15.10 -5.40
C VAL A 167 12.12 15.95 -4.99
N ILE A 168 11.34 15.42 -4.05
CA ILE A 168 10.08 15.98 -3.57
C ILE A 168 10.20 16.22 -2.06
N TYR A 169 9.97 17.46 -1.65
CA TYR A 169 9.90 17.89 -0.25
C TYR A 169 8.46 18.30 0.07
N GLN A 170 7.92 17.84 1.20
CA GLN A 170 6.53 18.06 1.59
C GLN A 170 6.47 18.42 3.08
N ASP A 171 5.93 19.60 3.39
CA ASP A 171 5.93 20.19 4.73
C ASP A 171 4.61 20.91 5.03
N HIS A 172 4.29 21.03 6.32
CA HIS A 172 3.13 21.78 6.78
C HIS A 172 3.24 23.27 6.42
N THR A 173 2.16 23.88 5.92
CA THR A 173 2.15 25.30 5.53
C THR A 173 0.78 25.94 5.74
N ASN A 174 0.79 27.24 6.06
CA ASN A 174 -0.41 28.07 6.18
C ASN A 174 -0.72 28.84 4.86
N LYS A 175 0.00 28.55 3.77
CA LYS A 175 -0.30 29.12 2.44
C LYS A 175 -1.70 28.66 1.97
N PRO A 176 -2.53 29.54 1.38
CA PRO A 176 -3.83 29.14 0.84
C PRO A 176 -3.66 28.09 -0.28
N PRO A 177 -4.68 27.26 -0.58
CA PRO A 177 -4.58 26.27 -1.65
C PRO A 177 -4.26 26.87 -3.02
N SER A 178 -3.20 26.40 -3.65
CA SER A 178 -2.76 26.78 -4.98
C SER A 178 -2.76 25.55 -5.90
N SER A 179 -3.73 25.48 -6.81
CA SER A 179 -3.75 24.42 -7.82
C SER A 179 -2.76 24.73 -8.93
N SER A 180 -1.90 23.75 -9.23
CA SER A 180 -1.05 23.71 -10.43
C SER A 180 -1.34 22.45 -11.27
N ALA A 181 -2.57 21.94 -11.14
CA ALA A 181 -3.12 20.89 -12.00
C ALA A 181 -3.61 21.52 -13.31
N ASN A 182 -3.27 20.90 -14.43
CA ASN A 182 -3.68 21.30 -15.76
C ASN A 182 -3.91 20.02 -16.59
N TRP A 183 -5.15 19.78 -17.00
CA TRP A 183 -5.56 18.56 -17.70
C TRP A 183 -4.67 18.21 -18.91
N PHE A 184 -4.22 19.22 -19.66
CA PHE A 184 -3.34 18.99 -20.81
C PHE A 184 -1.99 18.38 -20.40
N TRP A 185 -1.37 18.90 -19.34
CA TRP A 185 -0.09 18.39 -18.85
C TRP A 185 -0.24 17.10 -18.04
N ASP A 186 -1.27 17.00 -17.19
CA ASP A 186 -1.43 15.87 -16.26
C ASP A 186 -2.13 14.64 -16.88
N TYR A 187 -2.90 14.82 -17.97
CA TYR A 187 -3.61 13.72 -18.67
C TYR A 187 -3.11 13.55 -20.12
N ALA A 188 -3.22 14.58 -20.97
CA ALA A 188 -2.90 14.43 -22.39
C ALA A 188 -1.41 14.13 -22.62
N VAL A 189 -0.51 14.88 -21.97
CA VAL A 189 0.94 14.65 -22.02
C VAL A 189 1.36 13.59 -21.00
N GLY A 190 1.13 13.83 -19.71
CA GLY A 190 1.68 13.04 -18.60
C GLY A 190 1.09 11.62 -18.44
N PHE A 191 -0.05 11.33 -19.07
CA PHE A 191 -0.62 9.98 -19.10
C PHE A 191 -0.73 9.44 -20.54
N TYR A 192 -1.64 9.96 -21.37
CA TYR A 192 -1.97 9.34 -22.66
C TYR A 192 -0.81 9.30 -23.66
N LEU A 193 -0.06 10.40 -23.84
CA LEU A 193 1.09 10.43 -24.74
C LEU A 193 2.22 9.51 -24.26
N LEU A 194 2.47 9.46 -22.95
CA LEU A 194 3.47 8.57 -22.36
C LEU A 194 3.05 7.09 -22.46
N GLU A 195 1.78 6.76 -22.21
CA GLU A 195 1.22 5.40 -22.37
C GLU A 195 1.37 4.93 -23.83
N PHE A 196 1.04 5.78 -24.79
CA PHE A 196 1.19 5.48 -26.23
C PHE A 196 2.66 5.28 -26.65
N LEU A 197 3.58 6.11 -26.17
CA LEU A 197 5.01 5.98 -26.49
C LEU A 197 5.65 4.76 -25.82
N LEU A 198 5.26 4.43 -24.58
CA LEU A 198 5.66 3.20 -23.91
C LEU A 198 5.09 1.96 -24.63
N TRP A 199 3.87 2.03 -25.16
CA TRP A 199 3.30 0.97 -26.02
C TRP A 199 4.09 0.81 -27.34
N ILE A 200 4.49 1.90 -28.01
CA ILE A 200 5.39 1.81 -29.18
C ILE A 200 6.72 1.15 -28.79
N SER A 201 7.26 1.46 -27.61
CA SER A 201 8.55 0.93 -27.16
C SER A 201 8.55 -0.59 -26.91
N THR A 202 7.39 -1.25 -26.79
CA THR A 202 7.33 -2.73 -26.73
C THR A 202 7.73 -3.37 -28.06
N PHE A 203 7.61 -2.65 -29.18
CA PHE A 203 8.08 -3.09 -30.51
C PHE A 203 9.51 -2.58 -30.81
N LEU A 204 9.92 -1.48 -30.19
CA LEU A 204 11.22 -0.83 -30.39
C LEU A 204 11.90 -0.51 -29.05
N PRO A 205 12.47 -1.50 -28.33
CA PRO A 205 12.97 -1.32 -26.96
C PRO A 205 14.07 -0.25 -26.80
N GLY A 206 14.84 0.03 -27.86
CA GLY A 206 15.84 1.10 -27.87
C GLY A 206 15.25 2.51 -27.63
N LEU A 207 13.95 2.71 -27.83
CA LEU A 207 13.28 3.98 -27.56
C LEU A 207 13.05 4.24 -26.06
N VAL A 208 13.01 3.20 -25.21
CA VAL A 208 12.65 3.34 -23.78
C VAL A 208 13.53 4.37 -23.06
N GLY A 209 14.85 4.31 -23.28
CA GLY A 209 15.78 5.25 -22.66
C GLY A 209 15.58 6.69 -23.11
N TRP A 210 15.32 6.91 -24.41
CA TRP A 210 15.04 8.25 -24.93
C TRP A 210 13.70 8.79 -24.41
N ILE A 211 12.65 7.96 -24.40
CA ILE A 211 11.32 8.31 -23.86
C ILE A 211 11.44 8.72 -22.39
N ASN A 212 12.10 7.91 -21.55
CA ASN A 212 12.25 8.21 -20.13
C ASN A 212 13.02 9.52 -19.89
N CYS A 213 14.14 9.74 -20.59
CA CYS A 213 14.91 10.97 -20.47
C CYS A 213 14.14 12.20 -20.98
N PHE A 214 13.40 12.08 -22.08
CA PHE A 214 12.56 13.14 -22.62
C PHE A 214 11.42 13.50 -21.65
N PHE A 215 10.71 12.51 -21.09
CA PHE A 215 9.62 12.77 -20.13
C PHE A 215 10.12 13.25 -18.77
N PHE A 216 11.29 12.78 -18.31
CA PHE A 216 11.96 13.38 -17.14
C PHE A 216 12.22 14.87 -17.37
N TRP A 217 12.83 15.22 -18.51
CA TRP A 217 13.11 16.61 -18.85
C TRP A 217 11.83 17.45 -18.99
N LEU A 218 10.81 16.93 -19.66
CA LEU A 218 9.57 17.64 -19.96
C LEU A 218 8.73 17.94 -18.71
N LEU A 219 8.65 16.99 -17.76
CA LEU A 219 7.74 17.05 -16.61
C LEU A 219 8.44 17.37 -15.28
N PHE A 220 9.71 17.00 -15.10
CA PHE A 220 10.40 17.02 -13.80
C PHE A 220 11.64 17.92 -13.72
N ALA A 221 12.21 18.39 -14.84
CA ALA A 221 13.38 19.28 -14.80
C ALA A 221 13.10 20.72 -14.33
N ARG A 222 11.83 21.07 -14.07
CA ARG A 222 11.43 22.39 -13.54
C ARG A 222 10.95 22.25 -12.10
N LYS A 223 11.46 23.07 -11.17
CA LYS A 223 10.95 23.13 -9.79
C LYS A 223 9.46 23.53 -9.81
N LYS A 224 8.59 22.61 -9.38
CA LYS A 224 7.17 22.86 -9.11
C LYS A 224 6.99 23.08 -7.60
N GLU A 225 6.10 23.98 -7.21
CA GLU A 225 5.73 24.23 -5.81
C GLU A 225 4.21 24.46 -5.75
N SER A 226 3.53 23.89 -4.76
CA SER A 226 2.09 24.00 -4.58
C SER A 226 1.69 23.74 -3.13
N SER A 227 0.75 24.53 -2.63
CA SER A 227 0.11 24.36 -1.32
C SER A 227 -1.29 23.78 -1.52
N ASN A 228 -1.67 22.78 -0.73
CA ASN A 228 -3.03 22.24 -0.71
C ASN A 228 -3.28 21.47 0.59
N LEU A 229 -4.50 20.98 0.76
CA LEU A 229 -4.87 20.03 1.82
C LEU A 229 -4.01 18.77 1.72
N SER A 230 -3.58 18.22 2.86
CA SER A 230 -2.55 17.17 2.92
C SER A 230 -2.82 15.96 2.02
N TYR A 231 -4.05 15.45 1.98
CA TYR A 231 -4.42 14.32 1.11
C TYR A 231 -4.26 14.62 -0.39
N LYS A 232 -4.47 15.88 -0.82
CA LYS A 232 -4.26 16.35 -2.20
C LYS A 232 -2.78 16.60 -2.55
N ILE A 233 -1.88 16.44 -1.57
CA ILE A 233 -0.42 16.55 -1.74
C ILE A 233 0.26 15.18 -1.62
N PHE A 234 -0.19 14.33 -0.68
CA PHE A 234 0.43 13.02 -0.42
C PHE A 234 -0.09 11.86 -1.29
N THR A 235 -1.29 11.98 -1.85
CA THR A 235 -1.91 10.93 -2.69
C THR A 235 -2.04 11.38 -4.14
N TYR A 236 -2.03 10.42 -5.07
CA TYR A 236 -2.32 10.64 -6.49
C TYR A 236 -3.10 9.46 -7.08
N GLU A 237 -3.83 9.72 -8.17
CA GLU A 237 -4.40 8.67 -9.01
C GLU A 237 -3.27 7.89 -9.69
N CYS A 238 -3.08 6.62 -9.33
CA CYS A 238 -2.22 5.75 -10.13
C CYS A 238 -2.95 5.41 -11.43
N ARG A 239 -2.36 5.72 -12.59
CA ARG A 239 -2.99 5.50 -13.91
C ARG A 239 -2.26 4.44 -14.74
N PHE A 240 -0.92 4.44 -14.70
CA PHE A 240 -0.09 3.41 -15.31
C PHE A 240 -0.20 2.10 -14.53
N LYS A 241 -0.73 1.05 -15.16
CA LYS A 241 -0.74 -0.29 -14.56
C LYS A 241 0.68 -0.83 -14.53
N GLN A 242 1.20 -1.00 -13.33
CA GLN A 242 2.57 -1.44 -13.07
C GLN A 242 2.53 -2.69 -12.20
N HIS A 243 3.34 -3.69 -12.54
CA HIS A 243 3.74 -4.70 -11.57
C HIS A 243 4.87 -4.10 -10.73
N VAL A 244 4.73 -4.16 -9.41
CA VAL A 244 5.68 -3.54 -8.47
C VAL A 244 6.24 -4.62 -7.55
N GLN A 245 7.55 -4.53 -7.32
CA GLN A 245 8.28 -5.24 -6.31
C GLN A 245 9.29 -4.26 -5.70
N ASP A 246 9.04 -3.86 -4.46
CA ASP A 246 9.92 -3.03 -3.66
C ASP A 246 10.30 -3.75 -2.35
N TRP A 247 11.15 -3.10 -1.55
CA TRP A 247 11.57 -3.64 -0.26
C TRP A 247 11.65 -2.52 0.79
N ALA A 248 11.12 -2.82 1.97
CA ALA A 248 11.33 -2.04 3.18
C ALA A 248 12.61 -2.54 3.88
N ILE A 249 13.63 -1.69 3.98
CA ILE A 249 14.88 -2.01 4.71
C ILE A 249 14.85 -1.26 6.05
N PRO A 250 14.81 -1.97 7.20
CA PRO A 250 14.83 -1.35 8.51
C PRO A 250 16.13 -0.54 8.72
N ARG A 251 15.97 0.70 9.17
CA ARG A 251 17.05 1.72 9.25
C ARG A 251 18.28 1.27 10.07
N HIS A 252 18.09 0.39 11.05
CA HIS A 252 19.13 -0.19 11.90
C HIS A 252 19.95 -1.33 11.27
N MET A 253 19.67 -1.73 10.02
CA MET A 253 20.48 -2.70 9.29
C MET A 253 21.55 -1.99 8.47
N ASP A 254 22.77 -1.89 9.01
CA ASP A 254 23.93 -1.35 8.28
C ASP A 254 24.19 -2.16 7.01
N THR A 255 24.02 -1.55 5.83
CA THR A 255 24.01 -2.27 4.54
C THR A 255 25.42 -2.55 3.99
N GLY A 256 26.31 -3.07 4.83
CA GLY A 256 27.55 -3.74 4.42
C GLY A 256 27.29 -5.23 4.18
N VAL A 257 26.46 -5.58 3.18
CA VAL A 257 25.96 -6.96 2.97
C VAL A 257 27.11 -7.95 2.74
N PRO A 258 27.44 -8.80 3.73
CA PRO A 258 26.84 -10.13 3.72
C PRO A 258 26.33 -10.64 5.09
N VAL A 259 25.14 -11.25 5.04
CA VAL A 259 24.68 -12.46 5.75
C VAL A 259 25.40 -12.87 7.07
N CYS A 260 24.67 -12.71 8.18
CA CYS A 260 24.74 -13.46 9.44
C CYS A 260 26.00 -13.39 10.33
N SER A 261 25.84 -12.81 11.53
CA SER A 261 26.12 -13.48 12.81
C SER A 261 25.34 -12.81 13.97
N PRO A 262 25.12 -13.47 15.13
CA PRO A 262 24.06 -13.07 16.06
C PRO A 262 24.53 -12.65 17.47
N THR A 263 24.23 -11.41 17.87
CA THR A 263 24.22 -10.97 19.28
C THR A 263 23.30 -9.75 19.48
N GLU A 264 22.86 -9.56 20.73
CA GLU A 264 22.13 -8.38 21.26
C GLU A 264 20.67 -8.16 20.80
N MET A 265 19.74 -8.30 21.76
CA MET A 265 18.36 -7.82 21.64
C MET A 265 18.25 -6.39 22.18
N PRO A 266 17.58 -5.48 21.47
CA PRO A 266 17.02 -4.27 22.09
C PRO A 266 15.64 -4.52 22.75
N ALA A 267 15.30 -3.67 23.71
CA ALA A 267 14.07 -3.74 24.52
C ALA A 267 12.87 -3.03 23.81
N PRO A 268 11.66 -2.92 24.41
CA PRO A 268 10.52 -2.31 23.71
C PRO A 268 10.72 -0.80 23.55
N GLY A 269 11.04 -0.38 22.33
CA GLY A 269 11.29 1.01 21.96
C GLY A 269 11.52 1.17 20.46
N ASN A 270 12.20 0.19 19.82
CA ASN A 270 12.60 0.27 18.42
C ASN A 270 11.41 0.49 17.45
N GLU A 271 11.19 1.69 16.94
CA GLU A 271 12.10 2.42 16.05
C GLU A 271 12.38 1.58 14.79
N ALA A 272 11.42 1.69 13.87
CA ALA A 272 11.42 1.05 12.57
C ALA A 272 10.88 1.99 11.48
N CYS A 273 11.76 2.36 10.54
CA CYS A 273 11.39 2.98 9.28
C CYS A 273 11.06 1.85 8.29
N CYS A 274 9.79 1.78 7.89
CA CYS A 274 9.23 0.79 6.97
C CYS A 274 9.29 -0.68 7.47
N ILE A 275 8.13 -1.29 7.73
CA ILE A 275 8.00 -2.75 7.91
C ILE A 275 6.85 -3.28 7.04
N TRP A 276 6.99 -4.51 6.54
CA TRP A 276 5.96 -5.29 5.84
C TRP A 276 5.33 -4.63 4.60
N LEU A 277 5.95 -4.82 3.44
CA LEU A 277 5.23 -4.77 2.15
C LEU A 277 4.89 -6.20 1.68
N LEU A 278 4.12 -6.91 2.54
CA LEU A 278 3.69 -8.29 2.31
C LEU A 278 3.11 -8.57 0.91
N PRO A 279 2.36 -7.65 0.25
CA PRO A 279 1.88 -7.86 -1.12
C PRO A 279 2.93 -7.81 -2.24
N GLN A 280 4.20 -7.52 -1.94
CA GLN A 280 5.24 -7.27 -2.96
C GLN A 280 6.40 -8.27 -2.92
N ALA A 281 6.44 -9.14 -1.91
CA ALA A 281 7.53 -10.09 -1.66
C ALA A 281 7.46 -11.37 -2.51
N HIS A 282 7.07 -11.26 -3.79
CA HIS A 282 6.69 -12.37 -4.68
C HIS A 282 7.63 -13.59 -4.65
N ASN A 283 8.94 -13.33 -4.58
CA ASN A 283 9.96 -14.38 -4.63
C ASN A 283 10.40 -14.93 -3.26
N CYS A 284 10.18 -14.23 -2.14
CA CYS A 284 10.63 -14.68 -0.82
C CYS A 284 9.86 -15.88 -0.27
N THR A 285 10.52 -16.62 0.61
CA THR A 285 10.03 -17.76 1.39
C THR A 285 10.05 -17.46 2.88
N ARG A 286 9.40 -18.30 3.69
CA ARG A 286 9.49 -18.27 5.16
C ARG A 286 10.92 -18.06 5.69
N LYS A 287 11.91 -18.77 5.14
CA LYS A 287 13.33 -18.69 5.58
C LYS A 287 13.94 -17.30 5.34
N ASP A 288 13.54 -16.63 4.27
CA ASP A 288 14.00 -15.27 3.98
C ASP A 288 13.40 -14.28 4.98
N PHE A 289 12.12 -14.45 5.34
CA PHE A 289 11.46 -13.64 6.37
C PHE A 289 11.99 -13.91 7.79
N GLU A 290 12.26 -15.17 8.16
CA GLU A 290 12.90 -15.52 9.45
C GLU A 290 14.30 -14.90 9.57
N LYS A 291 15.02 -14.76 8.45
CA LYS A 291 16.34 -14.12 8.37
C LYS A 291 16.28 -12.59 8.37
N MET A 292 15.29 -11.99 7.70
CA MET A 292 15.12 -10.53 7.62
C MET A 292 14.45 -9.93 8.86
N TYR A 293 13.64 -10.69 9.59
CA TYR A 293 12.82 -10.18 10.68
C TYR A 293 12.88 -11.11 11.91
N PRO A 294 13.73 -10.82 12.91
CA PRO A 294 13.90 -11.68 14.10
C PRO A 294 12.60 -11.94 14.90
N ALA A 295 11.61 -11.04 14.80
CA ALA A 295 10.30 -11.20 15.42
C ALA A 295 9.31 -12.08 14.61
N PHE A 296 9.66 -12.52 13.40
CA PHE A 296 8.75 -13.23 12.50
C PHE A 296 8.28 -14.59 13.02
N PRO A 297 9.11 -15.45 13.66
CA PRO A 297 8.62 -16.68 14.30
C PRO A 297 7.54 -16.41 15.37
N LYS A 298 7.65 -15.29 16.10
CA LYS A 298 6.64 -14.85 17.08
C LYS A 298 5.35 -14.39 16.40
N PHE A 299 5.44 -13.72 15.24
CA PHE A 299 4.29 -13.38 14.42
C PHE A 299 3.58 -14.64 13.90
N CYS A 300 4.32 -15.61 13.34
CA CYS A 300 3.76 -16.88 12.85
C CYS A 300 3.02 -17.64 13.95
N ALA A 301 3.60 -17.76 15.16
CA ALA A 301 2.95 -18.40 16.29
C ALA A 301 1.64 -17.69 16.74
N ILE A 302 1.59 -16.36 16.65
CA ILE A 302 0.35 -15.60 16.90
C ILE A 302 -0.68 -15.85 15.79
N ARG A 303 -0.26 -15.85 14.52
CA ARG A 303 -1.11 -16.12 13.36
C ARG A 303 -1.70 -17.54 13.39
N GLU A 304 -0.93 -18.53 13.80
CA GLU A 304 -1.37 -19.91 14.02
C GLU A 304 -2.35 -20.03 15.19
N LYS A 305 -2.13 -19.30 16.29
CA LYS A 305 -3.06 -19.25 17.42
C LYS A 305 -4.41 -18.61 17.06
N LEU A 306 -4.43 -17.64 16.14
CA LEU A 306 -5.64 -16.93 15.72
C LEU A 306 -6.41 -17.64 14.59
N ASP A 307 -5.72 -18.42 13.75
CA ASP A 307 -6.31 -19.18 12.65
C ASP A 307 -5.69 -20.59 12.54
N PRO A 308 -5.95 -21.49 13.52
CA PRO A 308 -5.31 -22.81 13.57
C PRO A 308 -5.69 -23.74 12.41
N THR A 309 -6.77 -23.42 11.68
CA THR A 309 -7.26 -24.20 10.53
C THR A 309 -6.74 -23.70 9.17
N GLY A 310 -5.98 -22.60 9.13
CA GLY A 310 -5.50 -22.04 7.86
C GLY A 310 -6.57 -21.38 7.01
N MET A 311 -7.70 -20.96 7.60
CA MET A 311 -8.87 -20.47 6.90
C MET A 311 -8.60 -19.21 6.08
N PHE A 312 -7.68 -18.33 6.51
CA PHE A 312 -7.34 -17.10 5.78
C PHE A 312 -6.11 -17.23 4.86
N LEU A 313 -5.54 -18.44 4.76
CA LEU A 313 -4.36 -18.74 3.94
C LEU A 313 -4.70 -19.05 2.49
N ASN A 314 -3.75 -18.74 1.62
CA ASN A 314 -3.67 -19.17 0.23
C ASN A 314 -2.20 -19.44 -0.12
N ALA A 315 -1.91 -20.02 -1.28
CA ALA A 315 -0.57 -20.45 -1.67
C ALA A 315 0.52 -19.37 -1.47
N TYR A 316 0.20 -18.10 -1.77
CA TYR A 316 1.07 -16.96 -1.48
C TYR A 316 1.45 -16.85 0.01
N LEU A 317 0.46 -16.81 0.90
CA LEU A 317 0.72 -16.72 2.34
C LEU A 317 1.31 -18.01 2.92
N GLU A 318 1.06 -19.16 2.30
CA GLU A 318 1.68 -20.42 2.72
C GLU A 318 3.18 -20.41 2.45
N LYS A 319 3.63 -19.98 1.26
CA LYS A 319 5.06 -19.75 0.95
C LYS A 319 5.76 -18.79 1.92
N VAL A 320 5.01 -17.83 2.47
CA VAL A 320 5.52 -16.85 3.44
C VAL A 320 5.56 -17.41 4.86
N PHE A 321 4.56 -18.18 5.30
CA PHE A 321 4.44 -18.63 6.70
C PHE A 321 4.91 -20.07 6.97
N TYR A 322 5.14 -20.90 5.95
CA TYR A 322 5.54 -22.31 6.05
C TYR A 322 6.81 -22.62 5.23
#